data_AF-A0A420DVF6-F1
#
_entry.id   AF-A0A420DVF6-F1
#
_cell.length_a   1.000
_cell.length_b   1.000
_cell.length_c   1.000
_cell.angle_alpha   90.00
_cell.angle_beta   90.00
_cell.angle_gamma   90.00
#
_symmetry.space_group_name_H-M   'P 1'
#
loop_
_entity.id
_entity.type
_entity.pdbx_description
1 polymer ?
#
loop_
_entity_poly.entity_id
_entity_poly.type
_entity_poly.pdbx_seq_one_letter_code
_entity_poly.pdbx_strand_id
1 'polypeptide(L)'
;MNLKNISLGSTTQKTIFLIGSICLASIIVLDSSYWSRHIFEEGFPNWSIRFNIRSIIIFFSTVALFLSLIGSQKPKLVLSKNNGQSIEIRSILFMLFISIVLLFLFIFQPTIFNTLSKEDNIIEWGSAMLLFGCCFITAFSFIKINRTLNNSIVNKVSLALLSLVFFLIAMEEVSWFQRVFEIKTPKIFGSNIQNEMNLHNFATSYVENLYYFGTFVFLIVLPFMRALFPFISNNNYLKIFVARPFIGVVGAIAFAYNFDMWNIIFTQIAFYGSLVVLGAFYFFSSIKREKNIILFTIIVVIVSKLAFLSNGENFERIWEITEYKEFLIPLALFIYSCDVFFYIKKSHNTPSLKS
;
A
#
# COMPACT_ATOMS: atom_id res chain seq x y z
N MET A 1 -18.46 -12.18 23.99
CA MET A 1 -17.36 -11.26 23.58
C MET A 1 -17.63 -9.92 24.24
N ASN A 2 -16.86 -9.56 25.27
CA ASN A 2 -17.13 -8.37 26.08
C ASN A 2 -16.56 -7.13 25.37
N LEU A 3 -17.38 -6.43 24.58
CA LEU A 3 -17.03 -5.17 23.89
C LEU A 3 -16.74 -4.00 24.86
N LYS A 4 -16.86 -4.23 26.19
CA LYS A 4 -16.76 -3.21 27.24
C LYS A 4 -15.38 -2.57 27.46
N ASN A 5 -14.31 -3.10 26.86
CA ASN A 5 -12.95 -2.57 27.04
C ASN A 5 -12.32 -2.00 25.77
N ILE A 6 -13.11 -1.51 24.82
CA ILE A 6 -12.57 -0.55 23.83
C ILE A 6 -12.53 0.80 24.54
N SER A 7 -11.46 1.04 25.30
CA SER A 7 -11.13 2.36 25.83
C SER A 7 -10.90 3.28 24.64
N LEU A 8 -11.95 3.98 24.22
CA LEU A 8 -11.86 5.18 23.40
C LEU A 8 -10.97 6.12 24.18
N GLY A 9 -9.72 6.29 23.71
CA GLY A 9 -8.56 6.85 24.40
C GLY A 9 -8.73 8.04 25.35
N SER A 10 -7.64 8.54 25.94
CA SER A 10 -7.72 9.71 26.83
C SER A 10 -8.40 10.90 26.13
N THR A 11 -9.01 11.81 26.89
CA THR A 11 -9.63 13.02 26.33
C THR A 11 -8.66 13.76 25.40
N THR A 12 -7.38 13.83 25.79
CA THR A 12 -6.30 14.38 24.98
C THR A 12 -6.13 13.66 23.64
N GLN A 13 -6.17 12.32 23.61
CA GLN A 13 -6.06 11.54 22.36
C GLN A 13 -7.22 11.85 21.41
N LYS A 14 -8.45 11.90 21.94
CA LYS A 14 -9.63 12.25 21.14
C LYS A 14 -9.52 13.66 20.55
N THR A 15 -9.05 14.62 21.36
CA THR A 15 -8.83 15.99 20.90
C THR A 15 -7.77 16.06 19.80
N ILE A 16 -6.63 15.38 19.95
CA ILE A 16 -5.57 15.35 18.93
C ILE A 16 -6.07 14.69 17.64
N PHE A 17 -6.79 13.58 17.75
CA PHE A 17 -7.41 12.90 16.60
C PHE A 17 -8.36 13.83 15.86
N LEU A 18 -9.23 14.52 16.60
CA LEU A 18 -10.22 15.44 16.03
C LEU A 18 -9.53 16.65 15.36
N ILE A 19 -8.52 17.24 16.00
CA ILE A 19 -7.74 18.35 15.42
C ILE A 19 -7.10 17.91 14.11
N GLY A 20 -6.39 16.77 14.10
CA GLY A 20 -5.76 16.25 12.89
C GLY A 20 -6.77 15.99 11.76
N SER A 21 -7.93 15.42 12.11
CA SER A 21 -8.99 15.13 11.14
C SER A 21 -9.62 16.40 10.57
N ILE A 22 -9.92 17.39 11.42
CA ILE A 22 -10.47 18.68 11.01
C ILE A 22 -9.48 19.43 10.12
N CYS A 23 -8.19 19.44 10.46
CA CYS A 23 -7.16 20.08 9.64
C CYS A 23 -7.01 19.41 8.26
N LEU A 24 -7.09 18.07 8.16
CA LEU A 24 -7.07 17.41 6.85
C LEU A 24 -8.34 17.73 6.05
N ALA A 25 -9.51 17.70 6.68
CA ALA A 25 -10.77 18.04 6.04
C ALA A 25 -10.79 19.51 5.56
N SER A 26 -10.21 20.43 6.33
CA SER A 26 -10.13 21.84 5.93
C SER A 26 -9.23 22.05 4.72
N ILE A 27 -8.13 21.30 4.58
CA ILE A 27 -7.32 21.34 3.35
C ILE A 27 -8.12 20.88 2.13
N ILE A 28 -8.94 19.82 2.24
CA ILE A 28 -9.81 19.36 1.13
C ILE A 28 -10.77 20.49 0.71
N VAL A 29 -11.39 21.16 1.69
CA VAL A 29 -12.27 22.29 1.42
C VAL A 29 -11.49 23.42 0.74
N LEU A 30 -10.32 23.80 1.25
CA LEU A 30 -9.49 24.86 0.67
C LEU A 30 -9.02 24.54 -0.76
N ASP A 31 -8.68 23.27 -1.06
CA ASP A 31 -8.33 22.83 -2.41
C ASP A 31 -9.47 23.11 -3.39
N SER A 32 -10.70 22.77 -2.99
CA SER A 32 -11.88 22.99 -3.83
C SER A 32 -12.29 24.46 -3.93
N SER A 33 -12.28 25.21 -2.82
CA SER A 33 -12.91 26.53 -2.75
C SER A 33 -11.95 27.68 -3.00
N TYR A 34 -10.69 27.57 -2.58
CA TYR A 34 -9.70 28.65 -2.65
C TYR A 34 -8.74 28.47 -3.82
N TRP A 35 -8.25 27.25 -4.02
CA TRP A 35 -7.32 26.95 -5.12
C TRP A 35 -8.03 26.57 -6.42
N SER A 36 -9.36 26.39 -6.40
CA SER A 36 -10.16 25.93 -7.56
C SER A 36 -9.55 24.68 -8.23
N ARG A 37 -8.88 23.85 -7.42
CA ARG A 37 -8.17 22.66 -7.86
C ARG A 37 -9.09 21.46 -7.73
N HIS A 38 -9.07 20.57 -8.71
CA HIS A 38 -9.73 19.28 -8.52
C HIS A 38 -8.94 18.43 -7.50
N ILE A 39 -9.63 17.73 -6.61
CA ILE A 39 -9.00 17.02 -5.46
C ILE A 39 -7.97 15.97 -5.94
N PHE A 40 -8.24 15.36 -7.09
CA PHE A 40 -7.39 14.33 -7.71
C PHE A 40 -6.58 14.87 -8.90
N GLU A 41 -6.45 16.19 -9.04
CA GLU A 41 -5.69 16.76 -10.15
C GLU A 41 -4.21 16.34 -10.08
N GLU A 42 -3.73 15.73 -11.15
CA GLU A 42 -2.34 15.34 -11.38
C GLU A 42 -1.53 16.46 -12.04
N GLY A 43 -0.21 16.44 -11.89
CA GLY A 43 0.70 17.36 -12.54
C GLY A 43 1.97 17.60 -11.74
N PHE A 44 2.86 18.44 -12.27
CA PHE A 44 4.13 18.72 -11.62
C PHE A 44 3.97 19.18 -10.15
N PRO A 45 4.84 18.72 -9.23
CA PRO A 45 4.91 19.23 -7.86
C PRO A 45 4.92 20.77 -7.83
N ASN A 46 4.04 21.38 -7.03
CA ASN A 46 3.97 22.83 -6.94
C ASN A 46 4.76 23.30 -5.71
N TRP A 47 5.83 24.05 -5.95
CA TRP A 47 6.76 24.51 -4.90
C TRP A 47 6.48 25.92 -4.38
N SER A 48 5.33 26.51 -4.72
CA SER A 48 4.94 27.80 -4.18
C SER A 48 4.82 27.74 -2.65
N ILE A 49 5.07 28.87 -1.99
CA ILE A 49 4.99 28.98 -0.52
C ILE A 49 3.67 28.43 0.03
N ARG A 50 2.56 28.61 -0.70
CA ARG A 50 1.22 28.14 -0.34
C ARG A 50 1.14 26.62 -0.30
N PHE A 51 1.67 25.95 -1.33
CA PHE A 51 1.68 24.49 -1.40
C PHE A 51 2.65 23.86 -0.38
N ASN A 52 3.77 24.53 -0.09
CA ASN A 52 4.68 24.10 0.96
C ASN A 52 4.01 24.18 2.35
N ILE A 53 3.33 25.29 2.66
CA ILE A 53 2.56 25.42 3.92
C ILE A 53 1.47 24.34 3.99
N ARG A 54 0.74 24.11 2.90
CA ARG A 54 -0.27 23.04 2.80
C ARG A 54 0.33 21.67 3.10
N SER A 55 1.47 21.33 2.50
CA SER A 55 2.18 20.06 2.74
C SER A 55 2.62 19.90 4.19
N ILE A 56 3.09 20.99 4.82
CA ILE A 56 3.46 21.01 6.25
C ILE A 56 2.23 20.76 7.15
N ILE A 57 1.10 21.39 6.85
CA ILE A 57 -0.16 21.17 7.59
C ILE A 57 -0.60 19.71 7.44
N ILE A 58 -0.55 19.15 6.23
CA ILE A 58 -0.89 17.73 6.00
C ILE A 58 0.05 16.82 6.78
N PHE A 59 1.36 17.09 6.80
CA PHE A 59 2.32 16.33 7.58
C PHE A 59 1.96 16.31 9.07
N PHE A 60 1.83 17.49 9.70
CA PHE A 60 1.53 17.57 11.13
C PHE A 60 0.16 16.99 11.48
N SER A 61 -0.84 17.15 10.61
CA SER A 61 -2.18 16.58 10.80
C SER A 61 -2.17 15.06 10.70
N THR A 62 -1.39 14.51 9.77
CA THR A 62 -1.18 13.06 9.63
C THR A 62 -0.45 12.50 10.85
N VAL A 63 0.62 13.16 11.30
CA VAL A 63 1.33 12.79 12.54
C VAL A 63 0.37 12.80 13.74
N ALA A 64 -0.42 13.86 13.91
CA ALA A 64 -1.41 13.97 14.98
C ALA A 64 -2.43 12.81 14.94
N LEU A 65 -2.99 12.52 13.77
CA LEU A 65 -3.95 11.44 13.57
C LEU A 65 -3.36 10.09 13.99
N PHE A 66 -2.19 9.72 13.47
CA PHE A 66 -1.59 8.41 13.79
C PHE A 66 -1.07 8.32 15.23
N LEU A 67 -0.46 9.37 15.78
CA LEU A 67 0.01 9.38 17.17
C LEU A 67 -1.14 9.28 18.17
N SER A 68 -2.30 9.88 17.86
CA SER A 68 -3.49 9.78 18.72
C SER A 68 -3.99 8.34 18.86
N LEU A 69 -3.78 7.49 17.85
CA LEU A 69 -4.14 6.07 17.86
C LEU A 69 -3.18 5.23 18.71
N ILE A 70 -1.90 5.62 18.78
CA ILE A 70 -0.91 4.95 19.64
C ILE A 70 -1.23 5.20 21.12
N GLY A 71 -1.47 6.47 21.46
CA GLY A 71 -1.78 6.85 22.83
C GLY A 71 -0.70 6.45 23.83
N SER A 72 -1.10 5.78 24.93
CA SER A 72 -0.16 5.22 25.93
C SER A 72 0.29 3.79 25.61
N GLN A 73 -0.15 3.23 24.48
CA GLN A 73 0.18 1.87 24.10
C GLN A 73 1.64 1.79 23.65
N LYS A 74 2.37 0.80 24.18
CA LYS A 74 3.71 0.42 23.72
C LYS A 74 3.72 -1.08 23.46
N PRO A 75 3.02 -1.54 22.41
CA PRO A 75 2.98 -2.96 22.10
C PRO A 75 4.40 -3.46 21.81
N LYS A 76 4.71 -4.67 22.27
CA LYS A 76 5.95 -5.34 21.87
C LYS A 76 5.74 -5.92 20.48
N LEU A 77 6.41 -5.32 19.50
CA LEU A 77 6.37 -5.77 18.11
C LEU A 77 7.56 -6.70 17.83
N VAL A 78 7.26 -7.79 17.15
CA VAL A 78 8.23 -8.72 16.56
C VAL A 78 7.76 -8.98 15.14
N LEU A 79 8.55 -8.57 14.15
CA LEU A 79 8.24 -8.78 12.73
C LEU A 79 8.43 -10.25 12.33
N SER A 80 9.43 -10.90 12.90
CA SER A 80 9.84 -12.27 12.59
C SER A 80 9.66 -13.22 13.76
N LYS A 81 8.88 -14.30 13.58
CA LYS A 81 8.68 -15.30 14.63
C LYS A 81 9.95 -16.09 15.01
N ASN A 82 10.96 -16.14 14.14
CA ASN A 82 12.21 -16.84 14.38
C ASN A 82 13.40 -15.87 14.37
N ASN A 83 14.36 -16.06 15.28
CA ASN A 83 15.54 -15.20 15.50
C ASN A 83 16.59 -15.22 14.36
N GLY A 84 16.19 -15.40 13.09
CA GLY A 84 17.07 -15.27 11.93
C GLY A 84 16.52 -15.93 10.66
N GLN A 85 16.59 -15.20 9.54
CA GLN A 85 16.25 -15.66 8.17
C GLN A 85 14.81 -16.18 7.96
N SER A 86 13.84 -15.57 8.61
CA SER A 86 12.43 -15.84 8.32
C SER A 86 12.02 -15.27 6.95
N ILE A 87 10.96 -15.83 6.38
CA ILE A 87 10.41 -15.38 5.10
C ILE A 87 10.00 -13.90 5.16
N GLU A 88 9.58 -13.43 6.32
CA GLU A 88 9.20 -12.05 6.59
C GLU A 88 10.36 -11.08 6.37
N ILE A 89 11.52 -11.36 6.97
CA ILE A 89 12.72 -10.54 6.81
C ILE A 89 13.26 -10.61 5.38
N ARG A 90 13.24 -11.81 4.77
CA ARG A 90 13.65 -11.97 3.37
C ARG A 90 12.76 -11.17 2.41
N SER A 91 11.47 -11.10 2.67
CA SER A 91 10.52 -10.30 1.88
C SER A 91 10.82 -8.81 1.99
N ILE A 92 11.10 -8.29 3.19
CA ILE A 92 11.48 -6.88 3.38
C ILE A 92 12.80 -6.58 2.63
N LEU A 93 13.82 -7.44 2.80
CA LEU A 93 15.11 -7.25 2.13
C LEU A 93 15.01 -7.34 0.61
N PHE A 94 14.15 -8.22 0.09
CA PHE A 94 13.86 -8.31 -1.34
C PHE A 94 13.21 -7.02 -1.86
N MET A 95 12.20 -6.51 -1.17
CA MET A 95 11.53 -5.26 -1.54
C MET A 95 12.50 -4.05 -1.50
N LEU A 96 13.36 -4.00 -0.47
CA LEU A 96 14.42 -2.99 -0.38
C LEU A 96 15.42 -3.09 -1.51
N PHE A 97 15.86 -4.30 -1.85
CA PHE A 97 16.78 -4.54 -2.96
C PHE A 97 16.20 -4.02 -4.27
N ILE A 98 14.96 -4.40 -4.60
CA ILE A 98 14.27 -3.88 -5.79
C ILE A 98 14.21 -2.35 -5.76
N SER A 99 13.78 -1.75 -4.64
CA SER A 99 13.70 -0.29 -4.54
C SER A 99 15.05 0.41 -4.71
N ILE A 100 16.14 -0.17 -4.21
CA ILE A 100 17.48 0.40 -4.36
C ILE A 100 17.95 0.29 -5.82
N VAL A 101 17.65 -0.83 -6.49
CA VAL A 101 17.94 -0.98 -7.92
C VAL A 101 17.16 0.04 -8.74
N LEU A 102 15.87 0.23 -8.47
CA LEU A 102 15.05 1.24 -9.15
C LEU A 102 15.56 2.66 -8.92
N LEU A 103 15.91 3.00 -7.67
CA LEU A 103 16.51 4.29 -7.35
C LEU A 103 17.87 4.49 -8.04
N PHE A 104 18.69 3.44 -8.12
CA PHE A 104 19.95 3.48 -8.87
C PHE A 104 19.71 3.74 -10.35
N LEU A 105 18.74 3.04 -10.97
CA LEU A 105 18.39 3.25 -12.37
C LEU A 105 17.88 4.69 -12.59
N PHE A 106 17.03 5.20 -11.69
CA PHE A 106 16.53 6.58 -11.76
C PHE A 106 17.67 7.61 -11.77
N ILE A 107 18.66 7.46 -10.87
CA ILE A 107 19.74 8.44 -10.72
C ILE A 107 20.81 8.29 -11.81
N PHE A 108 21.22 7.07 -12.13
CA PHE A 108 22.42 6.81 -12.93
C PHE A 108 22.14 6.28 -14.34
N GLN A 109 20.93 5.78 -14.60
CA GLN A 109 20.53 5.19 -15.89
C GLN A 109 19.11 5.65 -16.29
N PRO A 110 18.84 6.96 -16.37
CA PRO A 110 17.49 7.49 -16.58
C PRO A 110 16.84 6.99 -17.88
N THR A 111 17.61 6.78 -18.95
CA THR A 111 17.10 6.20 -20.21
C THR A 111 16.55 4.78 -20.02
N ILE A 112 17.23 3.95 -19.23
CA ILE A 112 16.76 2.59 -18.91
C ILE A 112 15.53 2.69 -18.01
N PHE A 113 15.57 3.55 -16.99
CA PHE A 113 14.43 3.79 -16.09
C PHE A 113 13.17 4.21 -16.87
N ASN A 114 13.26 5.12 -17.82
CA ASN A 114 12.13 5.49 -18.67
C ASN A 114 11.68 4.34 -19.57
N THR A 115 12.62 3.62 -20.19
CA THR A 115 12.27 2.53 -21.12
C THR A 115 11.50 1.41 -20.44
N LEU A 116 11.87 1.05 -19.20
CA LEU A 116 11.20 -0.02 -18.46
C LEU A 116 9.77 0.35 -18.04
N SER A 117 9.47 1.64 -17.84
CA SER A 117 8.15 2.16 -17.47
C SER A 117 7.28 2.55 -18.67
N LYS A 118 7.67 2.19 -19.89
CA LYS A 118 6.80 2.36 -21.06
C LYS A 118 5.73 1.29 -21.07
N GLU A 119 4.60 1.60 -21.70
CA GLU A 119 3.59 0.59 -22.05
C GLU A 119 4.25 -0.59 -22.77
N ASP A 120 3.67 -1.77 -22.58
CA ASP A 120 4.12 -3.07 -23.07
C ASP A 120 5.53 -3.51 -22.59
N ASN A 121 6.12 -2.86 -21.57
CA ASN A 121 7.41 -3.25 -21.00
C ASN A 121 7.28 -4.01 -19.66
N ILE A 122 8.44 -4.45 -19.15
CA ILE A 122 8.54 -5.38 -18.02
C ILE A 122 7.80 -4.93 -16.75
N ILE A 123 7.63 -3.62 -16.54
CA ILE A 123 6.96 -3.08 -15.36
C ILE A 123 5.45 -3.33 -15.43
N GLU A 124 4.79 -3.01 -16.55
CA GLU A 124 3.37 -3.28 -16.78
C GLU A 124 3.09 -4.80 -16.84
N TRP A 125 3.90 -5.56 -17.60
CA TRP A 125 3.78 -7.02 -17.62
C TRP A 125 3.97 -7.61 -16.22
N GLY A 126 4.91 -7.06 -15.45
CA GLY A 126 5.19 -7.44 -14.08
C GLY A 126 4.02 -7.16 -13.13
N SER A 127 3.42 -5.96 -13.19
CA SER A 127 2.28 -5.58 -12.35
C SER A 127 1.10 -6.51 -12.59
N ALA A 128 0.74 -6.75 -13.85
CA ALA A 128 -0.33 -7.67 -14.26
C ALA A 128 -0.06 -9.10 -13.79
N MET A 129 1.14 -9.64 -14.03
CA MET A 129 1.49 -11.00 -13.61
C MET A 129 1.46 -11.17 -12.09
N LEU A 130 1.90 -10.17 -11.33
CA LEU A 130 1.83 -10.18 -9.88
C LEU A 130 0.39 -10.18 -9.38
N LEU A 131 -0.50 -9.38 -9.98
CA LEU A 131 -1.92 -9.33 -9.63
C LEU A 131 -2.65 -10.64 -9.97
N PHE A 132 -2.39 -11.24 -11.14
CA PHE A 132 -2.87 -12.59 -11.44
C PHE A 132 -2.32 -13.62 -10.45
N GLY A 133 -1.04 -13.52 -10.07
CA GLY A 133 -0.45 -14.30 -9.00
C GLY A 133 -1.20 -14.16 -7.67
N CYS A 134 -1.57 -12.94 -7.28
CA CYS A 134 -2.39 -12.67 -6.09
C CYS A 134 -3.75 -13.35 -6.18
N CYS A 135 -4.42 -13.24 -7.34
CA CYS A 135 -5.70 -13.90 -7.63
C CYS A 135 -5.56 -15.42 -7.45
N PHE A 136 -4.64 -16.06 -8.16
CA PHE A 136 -4.48 -17.52 -8.09
C PHE A 136 -4.11 -18.01 -6.69
N ILE A 137 -3.18 -17.35 -5.99
CA ILE A 137 -2.79 -17.76 -4.63
C ILE A 137 -3.93 -17.61 -3.64
N THR A 138 -4.72 -16.53 -3.74
CA THR A 138 -5.90 -16.31 -2.91
C THR A 138 -7.00 -17.33 -3.24
N ALA A 139 -7.23 -17.67 -4.51
CA ALA A 139 -8.15 -18.74 -4.92
C ALA A 139 -7.70 -20.12 -4.40
N PHE A 140 -6.40 -20.44 -4.46
CA PHE A 140 -5.88 -21.67 -3.87
C PHE A 140 -6.02 -21.68 -2.34
N SER A 141 -5.89 -20.52 -1.69
CA SER A 141 -6.14 -20.36 -0.25
C SER A 141 -7.61 -20.67 0.10
N PHE A 142 -8.55 -20.23 -0.74
CA PHE A 142 -9.97 -20.58 -0.64
C PHE A 142 -10.20 -22.10 -0.71
N ILE A 143 -9.53 -22.80 -1.64
CA ILE A 143 -9.67 -24.27 -1.74
C ILE A 143 -9.10 -24.96 -0.48
N LYS A 144 -7.98 -24.47 0.05
CA LYS A 144 -7.33 -25.06 1.23
C LYS A 144 -8.03 -24.79 2.55
N ILE A 145 -8.70 -23.65 2.72
CA ILE A 145 -9.36 -23.32 4.00
C ILE A 145 -10.46 -24.34 4.35
N ASN A 146 -11.06 -24.98 3.34
CA ASN A 146 -12.03 -26.07 3.49
C ASN A 146 -11.50 -27.25 4.33
N ARG A 147 -10.18 -27.41 4.41
CA ARG A 147 -9.53 -28.50 5.13
C ARG A 147 -9.03 -28.08 6.52
N THR A 148 -9.37 -26.87 6.98
CA THR A 148 -8.87 -26.31 8.26
C THR A 148 -9.99 -26.14 9.29
N LEU A 149 -9.62 -26.01 10.56
CA LEU A 149 -10.57 -25.75 11.66
C LEU A 149 -11.23 -24.36 11.59
N ASN A 150 -10.71 -23.42 10.78
CA ASN A 150 -11.26 -22.07 10.60
C ASN A 150 -12.16 -21.97 9.34
N ASN A 151 -12.92 -23.02 9.05
CA ASN A 151 -13.76 -23.18 7.85
C ASN A 151 -15.07 -22.36 7.88
N SER A 152 -15.03 -21.11 8.32
CA SER A 152 -16.22 -20.24 8.33
C SER A 152 -16.62 -19.85 6.90
N ILE A 153 -17.93 -19.84 6.61
CA ILE A 153 -18.47 -19.35 5.33
C ILE A 153 -18.02 -17.91 5.04
N VAL A 154 -17.89 -17.08 6.09
CA VAL A 154 -17.43 -15.70 5.96
C VAL A 154 -15.98 -15.68 5.44
N ASN A 155 -15.09 -16.53 5.95
CA ASN A 155 -13.71 -16.60 5.45
C ASN A 155 -13.66 -17.04 3.98
N LYS A 156 -14.54 -17.96 3.57
CA LYS A 156 -14.61 -18.43 2.17
C LYS A 156 -15.06 -17.33 1.23
N VAL A 157 -16.18 -16.69 1.56
CA VAL A 157 -16.73 -15.60 0.75
C VAL A 157 -15.70 -14.47 0.65
N SER A 158 -15.03 -14.12 1.74
CA SER A 158 -13.99 -13.09 1.72
C SER A 158 -12.76 -13.45 0.89
N LEU A 159 -12.29 -14.70 0.90
CA LEU A 159 -11.21 -15.14 0.01
C LEU A 159 -11.65 -15.14 -1.46
N ALA A 160 -12.88 -15.57 -1.76
CA ALA A 160 -13.41 -15.55 -3.12
C ALA A 160 -13.57 -14.11 -3.63
N LEU A 161 -14.12 -13.21 -2.83
CA LEU A 161 -14.24 -11.79 -3.15
C LEU A 161 -12.87 -11.13 -3.32
N LEU A 162 -11.91 -11.40 -2.43
CA LEU A 162 -10.56 -10.85 -2.54
C LEU A 162 -9.83 -11.35 -3.80
N SER A 163 -10.02 -12.63 -4.15
CA SER A 163 -9.50 -13.18 -5.40
C SER A 163 -10.13 -12.50 -6.61
N LEU A 164 -11.44 -12.26 -6.58
CA LEU A 164 -12.16 -11.55 -7.64
C LEU A 164 -11.67 -10.10 -7.76
N VAL A 165 -11.44 -9.41 -6.65
CA VAL A 165 -10.88 -8.04 -6.65
C VAL A 165 -9.50 -8.03 -7.30
N PHE A 166 -8.60 -8.95 -6.95
CA PHE A 166 -7.29 -9.04 -7.61
C PHE A 166 -7.40 -9.36 -9.10
N PHE A 167 -8.35 -10.21 -9.50
CA PHE A 167 -8.61 -10.48 -10.91
C PHE A 167 -9.08 -9.22 -11.65
N LEU A 168 -10.02 -8.45 -11.08
CA LEU A 168 -10.51 -7.23 -11.70
C LEU A 168 -9.40 -6.19 -11.83
N ILE A 169 -8.57 -5.98 -10.80
CA ILE A 169 -7.42 -5.07 -10.88
C ILE A 169 -6.42 -5.56 -11.94
N ALA A 170 -6.13 -6.87 -12.01
CA ALA A 170 -5.27 -7.42 -13.05
C ALA A 170 -5.82 -7.17 -14.46
N MET A 171 -7.13 -7.29 -14.65
CA MET A 171 -7.77 -7.04 -15.94
C MET A 171 -7.75 -5.55 -16.32
N GLU A 172 -7.82 -4.65 -15.34
CA GLU A 172 -7.70 -3.21 -15.58
C GLU A 172 -6.29 -2.80 -16.01
N GLU A 173 -5.26 -3.45 -15.44
CA GLU A 173 -3.84 -3.25 -15.78
C GLU A 173 -3.42 -3.92 -17.10
N VAL A 174 -4.22 -4.86 -17.61
CA VAL A 174 -3.89 -5.61 -18.84
C VAL A 174 -4.52 -4.91 -20.03
N SER A 175 -3.70 -4.12 -20.71
CA SER A 175 -4.06 -3.52 -22.00
C SER A 175 -3.59 -4.36 -23.20
N TRP A 176 -2.51 -5.12 -23.02
CA TRP A 176 -1.85 -5.88 -24.09
C TRP A 176 -2.66 -7.07 -24.64
N PHE A 177 -3.65 -7.62 -23.91
CA PHE A 177 -4.40 -8.79 -24.39
C PHE A 177 -5.13 -8.50 -25.71
N GLN A 178 -5.68 -7.29 -25.86
CA GLN A 178 -6.27 -6.86 -27.12
C GLN A 178 -5.24 -6.74 -28.24
N ARG A 179 -4.06 -6.21 -27.93
CA ARG A 179 -2.97 -6.03 -28.91
C ARG A 179 -2.41 -7.37 -29.38
N VAL A 180 -2.17 -8.29 -28.45
CA VAL A 180 -1.64 -9.65 -28.73
C VAL A 180 -2.61 -10.49 -29.56
N PHE A 181 -3.91 -10.40 -29.29
CA PHE A 181 -4.93 -11.17 -30.02
C PHE A 181 -5.59 -10.37 -31.17
N GLU A 182 -5.05 -9.19 -31.50
CA GLU A 182 -5.57 -8.27 -32.52
C GLU A 182 -7.10 -7.99 -32.39
N ILE A 183 -7.59 -7.96 -31.15
CA ILE A 183 -9.00 -7.77 -30.84
C ILE A 183 -9.33 -6.28 -30.90
N LYS A 184 -10.18 -5.91 -31.86
CA LYS A 184 -10.67 -4.53 -31.99
C LYS A 184 -11.52 -4.12 -30.80
N THR A 185 -11.35 -2.87 -30.38
CA THR A 185 -12.12 -2.21 -29.33
C THR A 185 -13.60 -2.17 -29.69
N PRO A 186 -14.51 -2.72 -28.86
CA PRO A 186 -15.93 -2.67 -29.14
C PRO A 186 -16.46 -1.25 -29.05
N LYS A 187 -17.52 -0.93 -29.79
CA LYS A 187 -18.10 0.43 -29.81
C LYS A 187 -18.51 0.94 -28.42
N ILE A 188 -18.92 0.05 -27.52
CA ILE A 188 -19.27 0.42 -26.12
C ILE A 188 -18.06 0.97 -25.35
N PHE A 189 -16.84 0.62 -25.77
CA PHE A 189 -15.59 1.13 -25.24
C PHE A 189 -15.01 2.30 -26.06
N GLY A 190 -15.75 2.85 -27.03
CA GLY A 190 -15.23 3.85 -27.97
C GLY A 190 -14.87 5.22 -27.39
N SER A 191 -15.22 5.50 -26.13
CA SER A 191 -14.76 6.70 -25.41
C SER A 191 -13.56 6.44 -24.48
N ASN A 192 -13.00 5.23 -24.49
CA ASN A 192 -11.72 4.92 -23.87
C ASN A 192 -10.61 5.69 -24.62
N ILE A 193 -9.81 6.50 -23.90
CA ILE A 193 -8.82 7.40 -24.52
C ILE A 193 -7.73 6.63 -25.28
N GLN A 194 -7.42 5.40 -24.86
CA GLN A 194 -6.42 4.53 -25.48
C GLN A 194 -7.04 3.46 -26.41
N ASN A 195 -8.37 3.52 -26.63
CA ASN A 195 -9.12 2.49 -27.34
C ASN A 195 -8.94 1.09 -26.73
N GLU A 196 -9.03 0.96 -25.42
CA GLU A 196 -8.91 -0.33 -24.72
C GLU A 196 -10.26 -0.87 -24.24
N MET A 197 -10.30 -2.17 -23.92
CA MET A 197 -11.45 -2.93 -23.40
C MET A 197 -11.51 -2.90 -21.87
N ASN A 198 -10.62 -2.16 -21.21
CA ASN A 198 -10.64 -1.92 -19.77
C ASN A 198 -11.44 -0.65 -19.43
N LEU A 199 -11.76 -0.48 -18.14
CA LEU A 199 -12.39 0.74 -17.63
C LEU A 199 -11.37 1.82 -17.23
N HIS A 200 -10.09 1.44 -17.14
CA HIS A 200 -8.98 2.24 -16.67
C HIS A 200 -8.95 3.62 -17.34
N ASN A 201 -9.17 3.66 -18.66
CA ASN A 201 -9.11 4.87 -19.48
C ASN A 201 -10.42 5.68 -19.61
N PHE A 202 -11.45 5.40 -18.79
CA PHE A 202 -12.69 6.20 -18.73
C PHE A 202 -12.72 7.18 -17.55
N ALA A 203 -12.12 6.78 -16.43
CA ALA A 203 -12.16 7.51 -15.16
C ALA A 203 -10.84 7.38 -14.40
N THR A 204 -9.73 7.37 -15.16
CA THR A 204 -8.33 7.13 -14.74
C THR A 204 -8.04 7.68 -13.35
N SER A 205 -8.10 9.01 -13.22
CA SER A 205 -7.62 9.65 -12.00
C SER A 205 -8.40 9.28 -10.73
N TYR A 206 -9.73 9.09 -10.79
CA TYR A 206 -10.50 8.71 -9.59
C TYR A 206 -10.25 7.26 -9.17
N VAL A 207 -10.23 6.34 -10.14
CA VAL A 207 -10.07 4.91 -9.89
C VAL A 207 -8.64 4.62 -9.41
N GLU A 208 -7.64 5.23 -10.02
CA GLU A 208 -6.23 5.14 -9.61
C GLU A 208 -6.02 5.68 -8.20
N ASN A 209 -6.51 6.90 -7.90
CA ASN A 209 -6.36 7.46 -6.56
C ASN A 209 -7.08 6.63 -5.50
N LEU A 210 -8.25 6.06 -5.83
CA LEU A 210 -8.96 5.14 -4.95
C LEU A 210 -8.15 3.85 -4.73
N TYR A 211 -7.55 3.29 -5.79
CA TYR A 211 -6.67 2.13 -5.70
C TYR A 211 -5.44 2.40 -4.83
N TYR A 212 -4.72 3.51 -5.06
CA TYR A 212 -3.53 3.87 -4.28
C TYR A 212 -3.85 4.17 -2.82
N PHE A 213 -4.94 4.89 -2.53
CA PHE A 213 -5.31 5.18 -1.15
C PHE A 213 -5.89 3.94 -0.45
N GLY A 214 -6.65 3.12 -1.19
CA GLY A 214 -7.17 1.84 -0.70
C GLY A 214 -6.05 0.86 -0.35
N THR A 215 -5.03 0.76 -1.20
CA THR A 215 -3.83 -0.05 -0.94
C THR A 215 -2.98 0.53 0.18
N PHE A 216 -2.92 1.85 0.36
CA PHE A 216 -2.33 2.46 1.57
C PHE A 216 -3.05 2.01 2.83
N VAL A 217 -4.38 2.08 2.86
CA VAL A 217 -5.16 1.59 4.00
C VAL A 217 -4.88 0.10 4.25
N PHE A 218 -4.89 -0.70 3.19
CA PHE A 218 -4.71 -2.15 3.28
C PHE A 218 -3.31 -2.59 3.71
N LEU A 219 -2.28 -2.01 3.09
CA LEU A 219 -0.89 -2.41 3.29
C LEU A 219 -0.24 -1.70 4.48
N ILE A 220 -0.71 -0.53 4.90
CA ILE A 220 -0.09 0.27 5.97
C ILE A 220 -0.99 0.38 7.20
N VAL A 221 -2.19 0.95 7.02
CA VAL A 221 -3.08 1.27 8.15
C VAL A 221 -3.56 -0.01 8.84
N LEU A 222 -4.01 -1.01 8.09
CA LEU A 222 -4.49 -2.28 8.63
C LEU A 222 -3.41 -3.05 9.43
N PRO A 223 -2.18 -3.30 8.92
CA PRO A 223 -1.12 -3.91 9.73
C PRO A 223 -0.69 -3.05 10.92
N PHE A 224 -0.75 -1.72 10.83
CA PHE A 224 -0.54 -0.83 11.98
C PHE A 224 -1.63 -1.03 13.05
N MET A 225 -2.90 -1.05 12.65
CA MET A 225 -4.02 -1.36 13.55
C MET A 225 -3.84 -2.73 14.20
N ARG A 226 -3.41 -3.75 13.44
CA ARG A 226 -3.12 -5.09 13.98
C ARG A 226 -2.02 -5.07 15.04
N ALA A 227 -1.02 -4.21 14.91
CA ALA A 227 0.06 -4.06 15.89
C ALA A 227 -0.42 -3.38 17.18
N LEU A 228 -1.31 -2.40 17.07
CA LEU A 228 -1.86 -1.67 18.21
C LEU A 228 -2.91 -2.48 18.98
N PHE A 229 -3.77 -3.19 18.26
CA PHE A 229 -5.00 -3.75 18.82
C PHE A 229 -5.02 -5.28 18.83
N PRO A 230 -4.77 -5.94 19.99
CA PRO A 230 -4.72 -7.40 20.10
C PRO A 230 -6.03 -8.10 19.72
N PHE A 231 -7.18 -7.42 19.78
CA PHE A 231 -8.44 -8.03 19.38
C PHE A 231 -8.45 -8.41 17.88
N ILE A 232 -7.70 -7.70 17.05
CA ILE A 232 -7.57 -7.99 15.61
C ILE A 232 -6.84 -9.32 15.40
N SER A 233 -5.73 -9.54 16.13
CA SER A 233 -4.95 -10.77 16.05
C SER A 233 -5.62 -11.96 16.75
N ASN A 234 -6.45 -11.71 17.76
CA ASN A 234 -7.20 -12.74 18.49
C ASN A 234 -8.49 -13.17 17.78
N ASN A 235 -9.02 -12.35 16.87
CA ASN A 235 -10.23 -12.67 16.12
C ASN A 235 -9.93 -13.68 15.00
N ASN A 236 -10.68 -14.79 14.97
CA ASN A 236 -10.46 -15.89 14.02
C ASN A 236 -10.64 -15.51 12.54
N TYR A 237 -11.45 -14.50 12.25
CA TYR A 237 -11.66 -13.96 10.92
C TYR A 237 -10.57 -12.92 10.58
N LEU A 238 -10.44 -11.87 11.39
CA LEU A 238 -9.53 -10.75 11.09
C LEU A 238 -8.05 -11.17 11.05
N LYS A 239 -7.63 -12.15 11.86
CA LYS A 239 -6.23 -12.60 11.89
C LYS A 239 -5.72 -13.17 10.57
N ILE A 240 -6.63 -13.63 9.69
CA ILE A 240 -6.34 -14.17 8.36
C ILE A 240 -6.15 -13.02 7.37
N PHE A 241 -7.09 -12.07 7.32
CA PHE A 241 -7.13 -11.05 6.27
C PHE A 241 -6.35 -9.78 6.59
N VAL A 242 -6.30 -9.37 7.85
CA VAL A 242 -5.56 -8.16 8.24
C VAL A 242 -4.08 -8.48 8.19
N ALA A 243 -3.31 -7.79 7.33
CA ALA A 243 -1.90 -8.08 7.11
C ALA A 243 -1.06 -8.02 8.40
N ARG A 244 0.01 -8.83 8.48
CA ARG A 244 0.96 -8.78 9.60
C ARG A 244 1.86 -7.53 9.49
N PRO A 245 2.41 -7.01 10.60
CA PRO A 245 3.19 -5.76 10.57
C PRO A 245 4.36 -5.70 9.59
N PHE A 246 5.01 -6.83 9.28
CA PHE A 246 6.10 -6.86 8.29
C PHE A 246 5.62 -6.48 6.88
N ILE A 247 4.36 -6.76 6.53
CA ILE A 247 3.74 -6.31 5.27
C ILE A 247 3.64 -4.79 5.24
N GLY A 248 3.41 -4.14 6.38
CA GLY A 248 3.45 -2.68 6.48
C GLY A 248 4.83 -2.09 6.19
N VAL A 249 5.90 -2.80 6.55
CA VAL A 249 7.27 -2.39 6.19
C VAL A 249 7.51 -2.57 4.68
N VAL A 250 7.05 -3.67 4.10
CA VAL A 250 7.14 -3.94 2.65
C VAL A 250 6.35 -2.89 1.85
N GLY A 251 5.08 -2.67 2.20
CA GLY A 251 4.19 -1.76 1.47
C GLY A 251 4.62 -0.29 1.55
N ALA A 252 5.27 0.13 2.64
CA ALA A 252 5.68 1.52 2.83
C ALA A 252 6.63 2.03 1.73
N ILE A 253 7.39 1.11 1.13
CA ILE A 253 8.35 1.41 0.06
C ILE A 253 7.65 1.96 -1.18
N ALA A 254 6.50 1.41 -1.56
CA ALA A 254 5.77 1.83 -2.76
C ALA A 254 5.27 3.28 -2.67
N PHE A 255 4.92 3.77 -1.47
CA PHE A 255 4.39 5.12 -1.28
C PHE A 255 5.45 6.24 -1.42
N ALA A 256 6.73 5.90 -1.57
CA ALA A 256 7.75 6.86 -1.96
C ALA A 256 7.68 7.26 -3.45
N TYR A 257 7.16 6.36 -4.30
CA TYR A 257 7.19 6.47 -5.78
C TYR A 257 6.01 7.29 -6.29
N ASN A 258 6.05 8.60 -6.07
CA ASN A 258 5.04 9.52 -6.59
C ASN A 258 5.72 10.83 -6.99
N PHE A 259 5.36 11.40 -8.12
CA PHE A 259 5.90 12.70 -8.57
C PHE A 259 4.78 13.63 -9.02
N ASP A 260 4.18 13.34 -10.17
CA ASP A 260 2.95 13.90 -10.73
C ASP A 260 1.74 13.93 -9.76
N MET A 261 1.66 12.99 -8.82
CA MET A 261 0.57 12.95 -7.84
C MET A 261 0.89 13.65 -6.52
N TRP A 262 2.06 14.32 -6.39
CA TRP A 262 2.54 14.82 -5.10
C TRP A 262 1.60 15.86 -4.46
N ASN A 263 0.95 16.67 -5.27
CA ASN A 263 0.07 17.72 -4.76
C ASN A 263 -1.29 17.16 -4.28
N ILE A 264 -1.64 15.92 -4.62
CA ILE A 264 -2.87 15.27 -4.16
C ILE A 264 -2.75 14.98 -2.66
N ILE A 265 -3.74 15.44 -1.88
CA ILE A 265 -3.73 15.30 -0.42
C ILE A 265 -3.60 13.85 0.04
N PHE A 266 -4.30 12.92 -0.63
CA PHE A 266 -4.27 11.50 -0.28
C PHE A 266 -2.90 10.88 -0.49
N THR A 267 -2.18 11.29 -1.53
CA THR A 267 -0.79 10.87 -1.79
C THR A 267 0.15 11.33 -0.67
N GLN A 268 0.00 12.59 -0.21
CA GLN A 268 0.79 13.11 0.90
C GLN A 268 0.45 12.42 2.23
N ILE A 269 -0.84 12.18 2.51
CA ILE A 269 -1.27 11.40 3.68
C ILE A 269 -0.68 9.98 3.63
N ALA A 270 -0.71 9.31 2.47
CA ALA A 270 -0.17 7.97 2.33
C ALA A 270 1.35 7.92 2.56
N PHE A 271 2.09 8.87 2.02
CA PHE A 271 3.54 8.98 2.22
C PHE A 271 3.90 9.28 3.68
N TYR A 272 3.34 10.35 4.25
CA TYR A 272 3.64 10.74 5.64
C TYR A 272 3.13 9.70 6.64
N GLY A 273 1.95 9.13 6.41
CA GLY A 273 1.39 8.05 7.23
C GLY A 273 2.29 6.82 7.23
N SER A 274 2.86 6.46 6.08
CA SER A 274 3.84 5.36 5.98
C SER A 274 5.07 5.63 6.84
N LEU A 275 5.62 6.84 6.82
CA LEU A 275 6.76 7.21 7.67
C LEU A 275 6.43 7.18 9.17
N VAL A 276 5.25 7.66 9.56
CA VAL A 276 4.80 7.63 10.96
C VAL A 276 4.62 6.18 11.44
N VAL A 277 4.01 5.32 10.61
CA VAL A 277 3.84 3.89 10.93
C VAL A 277 5.18 3.17 11.02
N LEU A 278 6.12 3.41 10.10
CA LEU A 278 7.47 2.86 10.19
C LEU A 278 8.19 3.33 11.47
N GLY A 279 8.07 4.62 11.81
CA GLY A 279 8.59 5.16 13.08
C GLY A 279 7.98 4.46 14.29
N ALA A 280 6.67 4.25 14.30
CA ALA A 280 5.99 3.51 15.37
C ALA A 280 6.49 2.06 15.45
N PHE A 281 6.63 1.36 14.32
CA PHE A 281 7.18 0.00 14.28
C PHE A 281 8.62 -0.06 14.78
N TYR A 282 9.45 0.94 14.48
CA TYR A 282 10.81 1.05 15.02
C TYR A 282 10.81 1.13 16.55
N PHE A 283 9.94 1.96 17.13
CA PHE A 283 9.84 2.10 18.59
C PHE A 283 9.22 0.87 19.27
N PHE A 284 8.25 0.24 18.64
CA PHE A 284 7.59 -0.98 19.16
C PHE A 284 8.45 -2.23 19.01
N SER A 285 9.35 -2.27 18.03
CA SER A 285 10.19 -3.44 17.79
C SER A 285 11.10 -3.71 18.99
N SER A 286 11.11 -4.95 19.46
CA SER A 286 11.97 -5.37 20.58
C SER A 286 13.34 -5.88 20.12
N ILE A 287 13.51 -6.14 18.82
CA ILE A 287 14.70 -6.80 18.25
C ILE A 287 15.56 -5.77 17.52
N LYS A 288 16.83 -5.62 17.92
CA LYS A 288 17.77 -4.64 17.33
C LYS A 288 17.93 -4.79 15.82
N ARG A 289 17.99 -6.02 15.31
CA ARG A 289 18.08 -6.28 13.86
C ARG A 289 16.85 -5.77 13.10
N GLU A 290 15.65 -5.97 13.64
CA GLU A 290 14.42 -5.47 13.03
C GLU A 290 14.38 -3.94 13.04
N LYS A 291 14.78 -3.31 14.15
CA LYS A 291 14.95 -1.85 14.24
C LYS A 291 15.87 -1.31 13.14
N ASN A 292 17.02 -1.95 12.93
CA ASN A 292 17.96 -1.53 11.89
C ASN A 292 17.36 -1.66 10.49
N ILE A 293 16.61 -2.74 10.21
CA ILE A 293 15.94 -2.93 8.91
C ILE A 293 14.85 -1.87 8.70
N ILE A 294 14.03 -1.59 9.73
CA ILE A 294 12.99 -0.56 9.67
C ILE A 294 13.62 0.82 9.46
N LEU A 295 14.68 1.15 10.21
CA LEU A 295 15.41 2.41 10.05
C LEU A 295 15.99 2.55 8.64
N PHE A 296 16.61 1.49 8.12
CA PHE A 296 17.12 1.48 6.75
C PHE A 296 15.99 1.65 5.72
N THR A 297 14.82 1.05 5.97
CA THR A 297 13.62 1.25 5.13
C THR A 297 13.15 2.71 5.15
N ILE A 298 13.11 3.35 6.32
CA ILE A 298 12.78 4.77 6.45
C ILE A 298 13.75 5.63 5.61
N ILE A 299 15.05 5.35 5.71
CA ILE A 299 16.08 6.07 4.94
C ILE A 299 15.84 5.90 3.44
N VAL A 300 15.65 4.67 2.97
CA VAL A 300 15.40 4.40 1.54
C VAL A 300 14.13 5.11 1.05
N VAL A 301 13.04 5.07 1.81
CA VAL A 301 11.77 5.76 1.48
C VAL A 301 11.97 7.28 1.38
N ILE A 302 12.66 7.89 2.35
CA ILE A 302 12.91 9.34 2.35
C ILE A 302 13.83 9.73 1.19
N VAL A 303 14.95 9.02 1.02
CA VAL A 303 15.92 9.30 -0.05
C VAL A 303 15.27 9.14 -1.42
N SER A 304 14.50 8.07 -1.64
CA SER A 304 13.79 7.86 -2.91
C SER A 304 12.82 9.02 -3.18
N LYS A 305 12.01 9.40 -2.19
CA LYS A 305 11.05 10.49 -2.35
C LYS A 305 11.74 11.83 -2.65
N LEU A 306 12.84 12.14 -1.96
CA LEU A 306 13.61 13.35 -2.22
C LEU A 306 14.22 13.32 -3.63
N ALA A 307 14.81 12.20 -4.04
CA ALA A 307 15.37 12.05 -5.38
C ALA A 307 14.31 12.28 -6.48
N PHE A 308 13.12 11.68 -6.32
CA PHE A 308 12.00 11.84 -7.25
C PHE A 308 11.47 13.27 -7.29
N LEU A 309 11.27 13.92 -6.15
CA LEU A 309 10.81 15.32 -6.13
C LEU A 309 11.84 16.30 -6.70
N SER A 310 13.14 16.02 -6.55
CA SER A 310 14.20 16.91 -7.03
C SER A 310 14.57 16.71 -8.50
N ASN A 311 14.38 15.51 -9.06
CA ASN A 311 14.87 15.18 -10.41
C ASN A 311 13.78 14.62 -11.34
N GLY A 312 12.54 14.48 -10.86
CA GLY A 312 11.44 13.94 -11.67
C GLY A 312 11.08 14.81 -12.87
N GLU A 313 11.39 16.11 -12.84
CA GLU A 313 11.19 17.03 -13.98
C GLU A 313 12.09 16.73 -15.18
N ASN A 314 13.14 15.92 -14.99
CA ASN A 314 14.09 15.58 -16.05
C ASN A 314 13.58 14.51 -17.02
N PHE A 315 12.40 13.95 -16.77
CA PHE A 315 11.80 12.91 -17.60
C PHE A 315 10.74 13.49 -18.53
N GLU A 316 10.59 12.89 -19.71
CA GLU A 316 9.65 13.36 -20.74
C GLU A 316 8.19 13.11 -20.33
N ARG A 317 7.91 11.98 -19.68
CA ARG A 317 6.60 11.65 -19.13
C ARG A 317 6.59 11.91 -17.63
N ILE A 318 5.62 12.68 -17.15
CA ILE A 318 5.53 13.07 -15.73
C ILE A 318 5.16 11.90 -14.81
N TRP A 319 4.53 10.84 -15.36
CA TRP A 319 4.03 9.68 -14.62
C TRP A 319 4.99 8.49 -14.60
N GLU A 320 6.21 8.59 -15.16
CA GLU A 320 7.14 7.45 -15.23
C GLU A 320 7.47 6.83 -13.87
N ILE A 321 7.49 7.65 -12.81
CA ILE A 321 7.74 7.21 -11.44
C ILE A 321 6.53 6.45 -10.88
N THR A 322 5.31 6.81 -11.30
CA THR A 322 4.05 6.21 -10.85
C THR A 322 3.87 4.80 -11.38
N GLU A 323 4.34 4.51 -12.60
CA GLU A 323 4.42 3.15 -13.16
C GLU A 323 5.16 2.16 -12.23
N TYR A 324 6.26 2.62 -11.61
CA TYR A 324 6.99 1.80 -10.65
C TYR A 324 6.23 1.60 -9.34
N LYS A 325 5.43 2.57 -8.90
CA LYS A 325 4.51 2.39 -7.76
C LYS A 325 3.45 1.33 -8.10
N GLU A 326 2.91 1.37 -9.31
CA GLU A 326 1.94 0.39 -9.82
C GLU A 326 2.52 -1.01 -9.97
N PHE A 327 3.84 -1.16 -10.09
CA PHE A 327 4.50 -2.45 -9.96
C PHE A 327 4.77 -2.86 -8.50
N LEU A 328 5.23 -1.93 -7.66
CA LEU A 328 5.62 -2.19 -6.28
C LEU A 328 4.42 -2.52 -5.37
N ILE A 329 3.23 -1.95 -5.64
CA ILE A 329 1.99 -2.26 -4.91
C ILE A 329 1.56 -3.72 -5.11
N PRO A 330 1.36 -4.23 -6.34
CA PRO A 330 1.15 -5.65 -6.63
C PRO A 330 2.20 -6.56 -6.03
N LEU A 331 3.48 -6.16 -6.04
CA LEU A 331 4.52 -6.97 -5.43
C LEU A 331 4.30 -7.13 -3.92
N ALA A 332 3.92 -6.06 -3.22
CA ALA A 332 3.56 -6.11 -1.80
C ALA A 332 2.28 -6.95 -1.56
N LEU A 333 1.27 -6.81 -2.42
CA LEU A 333 0.04 -7.61 -2.38
C LEU A 333 0.29 -9.10 -2.64
N PHE A 334 1.27 -9.42 -3.49
CA PHE A 334 1.68 -10.79 -3.78
C PHE A 334 2.37 -11.43 -2.57
N ILE A 335 3.27 -10.69 -1.91
CA ILE A 335 3.88 -11.11 -0.65
C ILE A 335 2.81 -11.32 0.42
N TYR A 336 1.82 -10.43 0.50
CA TYR A 336 0.66 -10.60 1.38
C TYR A 336 -0.15 -11.87 1.06
N SER A 337 -0.46 -12.11 -0.21
CA SER A 337 -1.25 -13.29 -0.63
C SER A 337 -0.52 -14.58 -0.29
N CYS A 338 0.81 -14.61 -0.48
CA CYS A 338 1.66 -15.70 -0.01
C CYS A 338 1.59 -15.89 1.50
N ASP A 339 1.64 -14.80 2.28
CA ASP A 339 1.54 -14.84 3.75
C ASP A 339 0.23 -15.49 4.21
N VAL A 340 -0.90 -15.07 3.63
CA VAL A 340 -2.22 -15.64 3.89
C VAL A 340 -2.24 -17.14 3.59
N PHE A 341 -1.73 -17.54 2.43
CA PHE A 341 -1.66 -18.94 2.04
C PHE A 341 -0.84 -19.79 3.01
N PHE A 342 0.36 -19.31 3.40
CA PHE A 342 1.21 -20.03 4.35
C PHE A 342 0.61 -20.08 5.75
N TYR A 343 -0.09 -19.02 6.17
CA TYR A 343 -0.82 -19.00 7.43
C TYR A 343 -1.90 -20.08 7.46
N ILE A 344 -2.73 -20.17 6.41
CA ILE A 344 -3.77 -21.19 6.27
C ILE A 344 -3.15 -22.59 6.25
N LYS A 345 -2.08 -22.80 5.46
CA LYS A 345 -1.38 -24.09 5.38
C LYS A 345 -0.82 -24.52 6.74
N LYS A 346 -0.24 -23.61 7.52
CA LYS A 346 0.29 -23.94 8.85
C LYS A 346 -0.83 -24.37 9.81
N SER A 347 -1.99 -23.72 9.75
CA SER A 347 -3.15 -24.07 10.60
C SER A 347 -3.72 -25.46 10.31
N HIS A 348 -3.52 -25.98 9.09
CA HIS A 348 -3.90 -27.35 8.71
C HIS A 348 -3.01 -28.41 9.37
N ASN A 349 -1.71 -28.12 9.53
CA ASN A 349 -0.69 -29.10 9.93
C ASN A 349 -0.47 -29.20 11.44
N THR A 350 -1.13 -28.36 12.24
CA THR A 350 -1.16 -28.51 13.70
C THR A 350 -2.42 -29.28 14.09
N PRO A 351 -2.34 -30.58 14.44
CA PRO A 351 -3.47 -31.27 15.05
C PRO A 351 -3.73 -30.58 16.38
N SER A 352 -4.96 -30.12 16.62
CA SER A 352 -5.35 -29.74 17.96
C SER A 352 -5.25 -30.97 18.85
N LEU A 353 -4.34 -30.95 19.83
CA LEU A 353 -4.53 -31.70 21.06
C LEU A 353 -5.88 -31.24 21.61
N LYS A 354 -6.94 -32.01 21.33
CA LYS A 354 -8.21 -31.89 22.02
C LYS A 354 -7.92 -32.34 23.46
N SER A 355 -7.82 -31.38 24.37
CA SER A 355 -8.05 -31.58 25.80
C SER A 355 -9.47 -31.13 26.12
#